data_AF-A0A4Q9KYW3-F1
#
_entry.id   AF-A0A4Q9KYW3-F1
#
_cell.length_a   1.000
_cell.length_b   1.000
_cell.length_c   1.000
_cell.angle_alpha   90.00
_cell.angle_beta   90.00
_cell.angle_gamma   90.00
#
_symmetry.space_group_name_H-M   'P 1'
#
loop_
_entity.id
_entity.type
_entity.pdbx_description
1 polymer ?
#
loop_
_entity_poly.entity_id
_entity_poly.type
_entity_poly.pdbx_seq_one_letter_code
_entity_poly.pdbx_strand_id
1 'polypeptide(L)'
;MRGKSAYLSVTAARSRNISVVATMNRYGMIYHKIREKAANGKDIKLSIKEINQSCQRQGILTPIFVMENARIHHFRELNDDEEIASYLIKYLPLYSPFLNQFENVFSFWKNEVIRDGASTEPQLTILICEKFNEITREHCNFFN
;
A
#
# COMPACT_ATOMS: atom_id res chain seq x y z
N MET A 1 26.19 15.45 -41.59
CA MET A 1 25.48 14.39 -40.85
C MET A 1 24.73 15.05 -39.69
N ARG A 2 23.40 14.92 -39.62
CA ARG A 2 22.60 15.41 -38.48
C ARG A 2 22.40 14.25 -37.50
N GLY A 3 22.76 14.44 -36.24
CA GLY A 3 22.57 13.44 -35.18
C GLY A 3 21.09 13.13 -35.00
N LYS A 4 20.74 11.84 -35.06
CA LYS A 4 19.40 11.38 -34.66
C LYS A 4 19.30 11.47 -33.14
N SER A 5 18.22 12.09 -32.67
CA SER A 5 17.91 12.21 -31.25
C SER A 5 17.69 10.83 -30.62
N ALA A 6 18.33 10.56 -29.48
CA ALA A 6 18.30 9.27 -28.76
C ALA A 6 17.09 9.13 -27.81
N TYR A 7 15.96 9.76 -28.14
CA TYR A 7 14.74 9.63 -27.34
C TYR A 7 13.85 8.54 -27.94
N LEU A 8 13.72 7.44 -27.19
CA LEU A 8 12.65 6.47 -27.38
C LEU A 8 11.33 7.13 -26.94
N SER A 9 10.49 7.47 -27.91
CA SER A 9 9.09 7.79 -27.64
C SER A 9 8.39 6.47 -27.33
N VAL A 10 8.30 6.14 -26.03
CA VAL A 10 7.46 5.03 -25.58
C VAL A 10 6.06 5.58 -25.42
N THR A 11 5.10 5.00 -26.15
CA THR A 11 3.67 5.28 -25.90
C THR A 11 3.36 4.78 -24.50
N ALA A 12 3.18 5.68 -23.53
CA ALA A 12 2.65 5.29 -22.24
C ALA A 12 1.28 4.67 -22.48
N ALA A 13 1.13 3.37 -22.23
CA ALA A 13 -0.15 2.69 -22.34
C ALA A 13 -1.14 3.44 -21.43
N ARG A 14 -2.15 4.09 -22.00
CA ARG A 14 -3.23 4.75 -21.26
C ARG A 14 -4.07 3.66 -20.57
N SER A 15 -3.62 3.20 -19.42
CA SER A 15 -4.42 2.40 -18.49
C SER A 15 -4.95 3.32 -17.37
N ARG A 16 -6.01 2.88 -16.70
CA ARG A 16 -6.52 3.61 -15.53
C ARG A 16 -5.51 3.46 -14.38
N ASN A 17 -5.38 4.51 -13.57
CA ASN A 17 -4.59 4.40 -12.35
C ASN A 17 -5.28 3.44 -11.37
N ILE A 18 -4.58 2.40 -10.96
CA ILE A 18 -5.01 1.48 -9.91
C ILE A 18 -4.45 1.97 -8.58
N SER A 19 -5.27 1.95 -7.54
CA SER A 19 -4.88 2.24 -6.17
C SER A 19 -4.82 0.96 -5.35
N VAL A 20 -3.91 0.89 -4.39
CA VAL A 20 -3.80 -0.25 -3.48
C VAL A 20 -3.71 0.25 -2.06
N VAL A 21 -4.53 -0.33 -1.18
CA VAL A 21 -4.39 -0.18 0.27
C VAL A 21 -3.69 -1.44 0.75
N ALA A 22 -2.57 -1.30 1.47
CA ALA A 22 -1.87 -2.44 2.04
C ALA A 22 -1.36 -2.16 3.45
N THR A 23 -1.10 -3.22 4.20
CA THR A 23 -0.53 -3.18 5.54
C THR A 23 0.46 -4.32 5.70
N MET A 24 1.55 -4.04 6.40
CA MET A 24 2.67 -4.94 6.66
C MET A 24 3.20 -4.74 8.07
N ASN A 25 3.99 -5.68 8.55
CA ASN A 25 4.79 -5.57 9.77
C ASN A 25 6.22 -6.09 9.51
N ARG A 26 7.04 -6.19 10.55
CA ARG A 26 8.42 -6.71 10.46
C ARG A 26 8.56 -8.14 9.92
N TYR A 27 7.48 -8.93 9.93
CA TYR A 27 7.47 -10.33 9.48
C TYR A 27 7.00 -10.47 8.03
N GLY A 28 6.43 -9.42 7.43
CA GLY A 28 5.94 -9.42 6.07
C GLY A 28 4.59 -8.72 5.95
N MET A 29 3.91 -8.99 4.84
CA MET A 29 2.63 -8.36 4.54
C MET A 29 1.47 -9.00 5.29
N ILE A 30 0.51 -8.19 5.73
CA ILE A 30 -0.68 -8.62 6.48
C ILE A 30 -1.93 -8.55 5.61
N TYR A 31 -2.04 -7.52 4.77
CA TYR A 31 -3.25 -7.22 4.02
C TYR A 31 -2.94 -6.41 2.77
N HIS A 32 -3.68 -6.65 1.70
CA HIS A 32 -3.82 -5.71 0.58
C HIS A 32 -5.20 -5.77 -0.04
N LYS A 33 -5.60 -4.66 -0.67
CA LYS A 33 -6.81 -4.56 -1.47
C LYS A 33 -6.59 -3.63 -2.66
N ILE A 34 -6.78 -4.19 -3.84
CA ILE A 34 -6.68 -3.49 -5.12
C ILE A 34 -7.98 -2.74 -5.38
N ARG A 35 -7.86 -1.52 -5.91
CA ARG A 35 -8.98 -0.63 -6.17
C ARG A 35 -8.81 0.09 -7.50
N GLU A 36 -9.87 0.12 -8.29
CA GLU A 36 -9.90 0.80 -9.60
C GLU A 36 -9.94 2.33 -9.48
N LYS A 37 -10.25 2.85 -8.28
CA LYS A 37 -10.36 4.29 -8.00
C LYS A 37 -9.55 4.65 -6.77
N ALA A 38 -9.16 5.92 -6.71
CA ALA A 38 -8.52 6.51 -5.53
C ALA A 38 -9.37 6.27 -4.27
N ALA A 39 -8.69 5.99 -3.15
CA ALA A 39 -9.37 5.73 -1.90
C ALA A 39 -9.96 7.00 -1.27
N ASN A 40 -11.23 6.94 -0.91
CA ASN A 40 -11.90 7.96 -0.10
C ASN A 40 -11.95 7.53 1.38
N GLY A 41 -12.42 8.43 2.25
CA GLY A 41 -12.48 8.18 3.69
C GLY A 41 -13.29 6.95 4.11
N LYS A 42 -14.41 6.64 3.41
CA LYS A 42 -15.23 5.45 3.70
C LYS A 42 -14.49 4.16 3.35
N ASP A 43 -13.68 4.21 2.30
CA ASP A 43 -12.87 3.06 1.89
C ASP A 43 -11.73 2.78 2.86
N ILE A 44 -11.12 3.84 3.39
CA ILE A 44 -10.11 3.73 4.46
C ILE A 44 -10.74 3.15 5.72
N LYS A 45 -11.93 3.62 6.10
CA LYS A 45 -12.72 3.08 7.21
C LYS A 45 -12.96 1.58 7.08
N LEU A 46 -13.46 1.14 5.93
CA LEU A 46 -13.67 -0.29 5.67
C LEU A 46 -12.34 -1.07 5.72
N SER A 47 -11.29 -0.52 5.11
CA SER A 47 -9.98 -1.17 5.06
C SER A 47 -9.39 -1.38 6.46
N ILE A 48 -9.50 -0.40 7.38
CA ILE A 48 -9.00 -0.53 8.76
C ILE A 48 -9.65 -1.73 9.47
N LYS A 49 -10.97 -1.92 9.32
CA LYS A 49 -11.69 -3.08 9.88
C LYS A 49 -11.23 -4.39 9.26
N GLU A 50 -11.11 -4.43 7.93
CA GLU A 50 -10.61 -5.61 7.19
C GLU A 50 -9.17 -5.98 7.60
N ILE A 51 -8.31 -4.98 7.80
CA ILE A 51 -6.92 -5.18 8.26
C ILE A 51 -6.93 -5.75 9.67
N ASN A 52 -7.74 -5.20 10.60
CA ASN A 52 -7.81 -5.73 11.96
C ASN A 52 -8.28 -7.19 11.99
N GLN A 53 -9.26 -7.55 11.17
CA GLN A 53 -9.68 -8.95 11.00
C GLN A 53 -8.55 -9.82 10.43
N SER A 54 -7.76 -9.31 9.48
CA SER A 54 -6.60 -10.03 8.94
C SER A 54 -5.54 -10.26 10.03
N CYS A 55 -5.26 -9.24 10.86
CA CYS A 55 -4.39 -9.34 12.03
C CYS A 55 -4.85 -10.48 12.97
N GLN A 56 -6.13 -10.50 13.34
CA GLN A 56 -6.69 -11.53 14.22
C GLN A 56 -6.56 -12.94 13.64
N ARG A 57 -6.87 -13.13 12.35
CA ARG A 57 -6.70 -14.44 11.67
C ARG A 57 -5.25 -14.92 11.66
N GLN A 58 -4.30 -13.98 11.66
CA GLN A 58 -2.86 -14.26 11.68
C GLN A 58 -2.28 -14.30 13.10
N GLY A 59 -3.12 -14.24 14.15
CA GLY A 59 -2.68 -14.32 15.55
C GLY A 59 -2.12 -13.03 16.13
N ILE A 60 -2.28 -11.89 15.45
CA ILE A 60 -1.87 -10.56 15.93
C ILE A 60 -3.02 -9.99 16.77
N LEU A 61 -2.99 -10.22 18.08
CA LEU A 61 -4.10 -9.91 18.99
C LEU A 61 -4.22 -8.42 19.37
N THR A 62 -3.08 -7.72 19.45
CA THR A 62 -3.02 -6.31 19.87
C THR A 62 -2.26 -5.46 18.84
N PRO A 63 -2.80 -5.30 17.62
CA PRO A 63 -2.12 -4.54 16.58
C PRO A 63 -2.04 -3.05 16.95
N ILE A 64 -0.92 -2.44 16.60
CA ILE A 64 -0.75 -0.98 16.61
C ILE A 64 -0.70 -0.54 15.16
N PHE A 65 -1.68 0.23 14.73
CA PHE A 65 -1.73 0.77 13.38
C PHE A 65 -0.91 2.05 13.31
N VAL A 66 0.19 2.02 12.58
CA VAL A 66 0.99 3.22 12.30
C VAL A 66 0.64 3.69 10.89
N MET A 67 0.13 4.91 10.78
CA MET A 67 -0.31 5.49 9.51
C MET A 67 0.41 6.79 9.21
N GLU A 68 0.60 7.11 7.93
CA GLU A 68 1.01 8.45 7.53
C GLU A 68 -0.02 9.49 7.99
N ASN A 69 0.43 10.72 8.23
CA ASN A 69 -0.46 11.81 8.65
C ASN A 69 -1.09 12.50 7.43
N ALA A 70 -1.69 11.69 6.55
CA ALA A 70 -2.39 12.17 5.37
C ALA A 70 -3.84 12.55 5.74
N ARG A 71 -4.38 13.58 5.08
CA ARG A 71 -5.74 14.08 5.33
C ARG A 71 -6.82 13.00 5.19
N ILE A 72 -6.59 12.01 4.32
CA ILE A 72 -7.52 10.89 4.08
C ILE A 72 -7.68 9.98 5.32
N HIS A 73 -6.72 9.98 6.24
CA HIS A 73 -6.78 9.20 7.47
C HIS A 73 -7.42 9.95 8.64
N HIS A 74 -7.66 11.26 8.50
CA HIS A 74 -8.41 12.07 9.46
C HIS A 74 -9.87 12.22 9.08
N PHE A 75 -10.40 11.27 8.32
CA PHE A 75 -11.80 11.29 7.92
C PHE A 75 -12.69 11.24 9.17
N ARG A 76 -13.57 12.23 9.33
CA ARG A 76 -14.35 12.47 10.55
C ARG A 76 -15.10 11.21 11.03
N GLU A 77 -15.68 10.44 10.11
CA GLU A 77 -16.43 9.21 10.45
C GLU A 77 -15.56 8.05 10.97
N LEU A 78 -14.23 8.17 10.97
CA LEU A 78 -13.32 7.24 11.65
C LEU A 78 -13.37 7.45 13.17
N ASN A 79 -13.44 8.71 13.61
CA ASN A 79 -13.48 9.06 15.03
C ASN A 79 -14.86 8.77 15.65
N ASP A 80 -15.91 8.79 14.83
CA ASP A 80 -17.29 8.51 15.26
C ASP A 80 -17.61 6.98 15.27
N ASP A 81 -16.68 6.12 14.86
CA ASP A 81 -16.87 4.67 14.81
C ASP A 81 -16.28 4.01 16.08
N GLU A 82 -17.14 3.51 16.97
CA GLU A 82 -16.74 2.92 18.26
C GLU A 82 -15.74 1.76 18.12
N GLU A 83 -15.89 0.95 17.07
CA GLU A 83 -14.99 -0.17 16.80
C GLU A 83 -13.60 0.35 16.43
N ILE A 84 -13.50 1.34 15.55
CA ILE A 84 -12.21 1.94 15.16
C ILE A 84 -11.60 2.74 16.30
N ALA A 85 -12.43 3.40 17.11
CA ALA A 85 -11.98 4.12 18.30
C ALA A 85 -11.35 3.18 19.35
N SER A 86 -11.68 1.88 19.33
CA SER A 86 -11.03 0.87 20.17
C SER A 86 -9.64 0.45 19.66
N TYR A 87 -9.29 0.78 18.41
CA TYR A 87 -8.01 0.41 17.81
C TYR A 87 -6.91 1.39 18.21
N LEU A 88 -5.72 0.86 18.48
CA LEU A 88 -4.55 1.70 18.78
C LEU A 88 -3.94 2.21 17.47
N ILE A 89 -4.35 3.41 17.05
CA ILE A 89 -3.86 4.09 15.85
C ILE A 89 -2.88 5.20 16.23
N LYS A 90 -1.70 5.20 15.62
CA LYS A 90 -0.67 6.25 15.74
C LYS A 90 -0.41 6.86 14.38
N TYR A 91 -0.34 8.18 14.34
CA TYR A 91 0.03 8.93 13.14
C TYR A 91 1.50 9.34 13.20
N LEU A 92 2.20 9.23 12.08
CA LEU A 92 3.55 9.77 11.94
C LEU A 92 3.53 11.31 12.02
N PRO A 93 4.65 11.96 12.39
CA PRO A 93 4.77 13.40 12.27
C PRO A 93 4.56 13.86 10.81
N LEU A 94 4.01 15.06 10.63
CA LEU A 94 3.83 15.65 9.29
C LEU A 94 5.17 15.70 8.54
N TYR A 95 5.11 15.44 7.23
CA TYR A 95 6.26 15.53 6.31
C TYR A 95 7.49 14.70 6.74
N SER A 96 7.27 13.52 7.32
CA SER A 96 8.35 12.62 7.75
C SER A 96 8.40 11.33 6.91
N PRO A 97 8.64 11.42 5.58
CA PRO A 97 8.68 10.25 4.70
C PRO A 97 9.80 9.28 5.10
N PHE A 98 10.89 9.77 5.68
CA PHE A 98 11.98 8.93 6.22
C PHE A 98 11.55 8.05 7.42
N LEU A 99 10.46 8.41 8.09
CA LEU A 99 9.84 7.58 9.14
C LEU A 99 8.83 6.59 8.56
N ASN A 100 8.44 6.75 7.29
CA ASN A 100 7.52 5.83 6.64
C ASN A 100 8.29 4.62 6.12
N GLN A 101 8.59 3.69 7.03
CA GLN A 101 9.27 2.41 6.74
C GLN A 101 8.58 1.61 5.62
N PHE A 102 7.30 1.90 5.35
CA PHE A 102 6.53 1.36 4.22
C PHE A 102 7.00 1.82 2.84
N GLU A 103 7.52 3.04 2.68
CA GLU A 103 7.86 3.59 1.36
C GLU A 103 8.88 2.73 0.63
N ASN A 104 9.86 2.19 1.36
CA ASN A 104 10.90 1.34 0.79
C ASN A 104 10.33 0.00 0.31
N VAL A 105 9.48 -0.63 1.11
CA VAL A 105 8.86 -1.91 0.76
C VAL A 105 7.86 -1.73 -0.39
N PHE A 106 7.06 -0.65 -0.38
CA PHE A 106 6.17 -0.32 -1.48
C PHE A 106 6.92 -0.03 -2.77
N SER A 107 8.05 0.69 -2.69
CA SER A 107 8.90 0.96 -3.86
C SER A 107 9.49 -0.33 -4.42
N PHE A 108 9.98 -1.22 -3.56
CA PHE A 108 10.44 -2.55 -3.96
C PHE A 108 9.33 -3.33 -4.67
N TRP A 109 8.18 -3.50 -4.01
CA TRP A 109 7.04 -4.23 -4.57
C TRP A 109 6.58 -3.67 -5.92
N LYS A 110 6.46 -2.35 -6.02
CA LYS A 110 6.08 -1.66 -7.26
C LYS A 110 7.09 -1.94 -8.38
N ASN A 111 8.38 -1.93 -8.06
CA ASN A 111 9.43 -2.22 -9.05
C ASN A 111 9.36 -3.67 -9.54
N GLU A 112 9.07 -4.63 -8.66
CA GLU A 112 8.86 -6.04 -9.06
C GLU A 112 7.68 -6.19 -10.03
N VAL A 113 6.56 -5.52 -9.74
CA VAL A 113 5.38 -5.52 -10.62
C VAL A 113 5.70 -4.88 -11.99
N ILE A 114 6.45 -3.78 -12.01
CA ILE A 114 6.84 -3.09 -13.25
C ILE A 114 7.78 -3.96 -14.09
N ARG A 115 8.74 -4.64 -13.45
CA ARG A 115 9.74 -5.47 -14.13
C ARG A 115 9.13 -6.63 -14.91
N ASP A 116 8.04 -7.21 -14.39
CA ASP A 116 7.34 -8.32 -15.02
C ASP A 116 6.43 -7.87 -16.19
N GLY A 117 6.29 -6.56 -16.41
CA GLY A 117 5.85 -6.02 -17.70
C GLY A 117 4.39 -6.29 -18.06
N ALA A 118 3.45 -6.00 -17.14
CA ALA A 118 2.02 -6.14 -17.42
C ALA A 118 1.58 -5.41 -18.71
N SER A 119 0.90 -6.11 -19.60
CA SER A 119 0.37 -5.54 -20.85
C SER A 119 -1.13 -5.23 -20.81
N THR A 120 -1.83 -5.70 -19.77
CA THR A 120 -3.27 -5.48 -19.56
C THR A 120 -3.58 -5.25 -18.07
N GLU A 121 -4.70 -4.60 -17.75
CA GLU A 121 -5.12 -4.33 -16.37
C GLU A 121 -5.38 -5.63 -15.54
N PRO A 122 -5.98 -6.70 -16.09
CA PRO A 122 -6.11 -7.96 -15.38
C PRO A 122 -4.75 -8.60 -15.06
N GLN A 123 -3.80 -8.57 -16.00
CA GLN A 123 -2.42 -9.03 -15.75
C GLN A 123 -1.75 -8.19 -14.66
N LEU A 124 -1.94 -6.87 -14.68
CA LEU A 124 -1.41 -5.98 -13.64
C LEU A 124 -1.98 -6.36 -12.27
N THR A 125 -3.28 -6.63 -12.18
CA THR A 125 -3.94 -7.04 -10.92
C THR A 125 -3.39 -8.37 -10.41
N ILE A 126 -3.19 -9.35 -11.30
CA ILE A 126 -2.58 -10.64 -10.95
C ILE A 126 -1.16 -10.43 -10.44
N LEU A 127 -0.33 -9.67 -11.15
CA LEU A 127 1.05 -9.41 -10.75
C LEU A 127 1.15 -8.65 -9.41
N ILE A 128 0.25 -7.70 -9.14
CA ILE A 128 0.17 -7.03 -7.84
C ILE A 128 -0.04 -8.07 -6.74
N CYS A 129 -0.98 -9.00 -6.91
CA CYS A 129 -1.25 -10.07 -5.94
C CYS A 129 -0.10 -11.08 -5.82
N GLU A 130 0.52 -11.50 -6.93
CA GLU A 130 1.62 -12.46 -6.92
C GLU A 130 2.85 -11.87 -6.23
N LYS A 131 3.25 -10.65 -6.62
CA LYS A 131 4.40 -9.96 -6.02
C LYS A 131 4.19 -9.56 -4.58
N PHE A 132 2.94 -9.40 -4.13
CA PHE A 132 2.64 -9.22 -2.73
C PHE A 132 3.10 -10.41 -1.88
N ASN A 133 2.91 -11.64 -2.39
CA ASN A 133 3.30 -12.87 -1.69
C ASN A 133 4.82 -13.11 -1.68
N GLU A 134 5.58 -12.43 -2.53
CA GLU A 134 7.05 -12.51 -2.57
C GLU A 134 7.73 -11.61 -1.51
N ILE A 135 6.97 -10.72 -0.85
CA ILE A 135 7.50 -9.84 0.18
C ILE A 135 7.72 -10.62 1.48
N THR A 136 8.97 -10.99 1.72
CA THR A 136 9.42 -11.65 2.96
C THR A 136 9.87 -10.66 4.05
N ARG A 137 10.13 -11.19 5.25
CA ARG A 137 10.76 -10.47 6.37
C ARG A 137 12.03 -9.72 6.00
N GLU A 138 12.79 -10.19 5.02
CA GLU A 138 14.09 -9.61 4.66
C GLU A 138 13.91 -8.21 4.07
N HIS A 139 12.85 -8.04 3.28
CA HIS A 139 12.44 -6.74 2.76
C HIS A 139 11.90 -5.81 3.86
N CYS A 140 11.42 -6.38 4.97
CA CYS A 140 10.88 -5.68 6.13
C CYS A 140 11.93 -5.43 7.25
N ASN A 141 13.21 -5.69 7.02
CA ASN A 141 14.24 -5.54 8.06
C ASN A 141 14.43 -4.07 8.54
N PHE A 142 13.85 -3.09 7.87
CA PHE A 142 13.88 -1.68 8.28
C PHE A 142 12.91 -1.34 9.41
N PHE A 143 11.98 -2.25 9.75
CA PHE A 143 11.12 -2.16 10.93
C PHE A 143 11.92 -2.64 12.16
N ASN A 144 12.78 -1.77 12.69
CA ASN A 144 13.52 -2.00 13.94
C ASN A 144 12.62 -1.87 15.19
#